data_AF-A0A1R3TAP3-F1
#
_entry.id   AF-A0A1R3TAP3-F1
#
_cell.length_a   1.000
_cell.length_b   1.000
_cell.length_c   1.000
_cell.angle_alpha   90.00
_cell.angle_beta   90.00
_cell.angle_gamma   90.00
#
_symmetry.space_group_name_H-M   'P 1'
#
loop_
_entity.id
_entity.type
_entity.pdbx_description
1 polymer ?
#
loop_
_entity_poly.entity_id
_entity_poly.type
_entity_poly.pdbx_seq_one_letter_code
_entity_poly.pdbx_strand_id
1 'polypeptide(L)'
;MVDLSQAMTPAMVAKTLRNRGIMISERTLRERARRIGAFREIGKAMFFMPEDIEALLEAAKPAQKPPTLSANQWTDKDTANLRATLIARERRK
;
A
#
# COMPACT_ATOMS: atom_id res chain seq x y z
N MET A 1 -1.45 -7.26 -28.33
CA MET A 1 -1.50 -8.72 -28.07
C MET A 1 -0.85 -8.94 -26.72
N VAL A 2 -1.52 -9.57 -25.76
CA VAL A 2 -0.95 -9.78 -24.42
C VAL A 2 0.02 -10.96 -24.51
N ASP A 3 1.28 -10.73 -24.18
CA ASP A 3 2.29 -11.78 -24.14
C ASP A 3 2.19 -12.57 -22.83
N LEU A 4 1.78 -13.83 -22.93
CA LEU A 4 1.65 -14.73 -21.78
C LEU A 4 3.00 -15.32 -21.34
N SER A 5 4.09 -15.11 -22.09
CA SER A 5 5.42 -15.62 -21.74
C SER A 5 5.93 -15.11 -20.40
N GLN A 6 5.45 -13.94 -19.98
CA GLN A 6 5.86 -13.26 -18.75
C GLN A 6 4.98 -13.60 -17.53
N ALA A 7 3.95 -14.43 -17.71
CA ALA A 7 3.06 -14.79 -16.61
C ALA A 7 3.80 -15.62 -15.56
N MET A 8 3.72 -15.21 -14.29
CA MET A 8 4.36 -15.90 -13.17
C MET A 8 3.34 -16.42 -12.17
N THR A 9 3.47 -17.68 -11.75
CA THR A 9 2.66 -18.20 -10.63
C THR A 9 3.21 -17.74 -9.29
N PRO A 10 2.39 -17.73 -8.22
CA PRO A 10 2.87 -17.39 -6.87
C PRO A 10 4.05 -18.24 -6.39
N ALA A 11 4.09 -19.52 -6.78
CA ALA A 11 5.21 -20.41 -6.48
C ALA A 11 6.50 -19.98 -7.16
N MET A 12 6.42 -19.59 -8.45
CA MET A 12 7.57 -19.08 -9.19
C MET A 12 8.09 -17.78 -8.57
N VAL A 13 7.21 -16.83 -8.23
CA VAL A 13 7.60 -15.56 -7.60
C VAL A 13 8.24 -15.79 -6.23
N ALA A 14 7.69 -16.67 -5.39
CA ALA A 14 8.30 -16.99 -4.11
C ALA A 14 9.70 -17.62 -4.28
N LYS A 15 9.88 -18.48 -5.29
CA LYS A 15 11.17 -19.09 -5.63
C LYS A 15 12.17 -18.04 -6.12
N THR A 16 11.78 -17.13 -7.00
CA THR A 16 12.67 -16.08 -7.50
C THR A 16 13.09 -15.11 -6.39
N LEU A 17 12.18 -14.75 -5.49
CA LEU A 17 12.48 -13.94 -4.32
C LEU A 17 13.43 -14.66 -3.36
N ARG A 18 13.21 -15.95 -3.11
CA ARG A 18 14.11 -16.78 -2.28
C ARG A 18 15.52 -16.82 -2.85
N ASN A 19 15.67 -16.97 -4.17
CA ASN A 19 16.97 -16.96 -4.84
C ASN A 19 17.71 -15.62 -4.67
N ARG A 20 16.98 -14.53 -4.43
CA ARG A 20 17.52 -13.20 -4.12
C ARG A 20 17.70 -12.95 -2.61
N GLY A 21 17.57 -13.98 -1.78
CA GLY A 21 17.70 -13.89 -0.31
C GLY A 21 16.44 -13.39 0.41
N ILE A 22 15.34 -13.18 -0.30
CA ILE A 22 14.08 -12.68 0.28
C ILE A 22 13.20 -13.88 0.64
N MET A 23 13.08 -14.17 1.94
CA MET A 23 12.24 -15.26 2.44
C MET A 23 10.78 -14.81 2.54
N ILE A 24 9.98 -15.16 1.53
CA ILE A 24 8.52 -14.99 1.56
C ILE A 24 7.83 -16.32 1.22
N SER A 25 6.75 -16.63 1.94
CA SER A 25 5.94 -17.82 1.66
C SER A 25 4.95 -17.53 0.52
N GLU A 26 4.59 -18.54 -0.25
CA GLU A 26 3.55 -18.42 -1.28
C GLU A 26 2.21 -17.97 -0.69
N ARG A 27 1.88 -18.46 0.51
CA ARG A 27 0.65 -18.09 1.22
C ARG A 27 0.62 -16.58 1.47
N THR A 28 1.71 -16.03 2.00
CA THR A 28 1.84 -14.58 2.26
C THR A 28 1.68 -13.77 0.98
N LEU A 29 2.26 -14.25 -0.13
CA LEU A 29 2.14 -13.59 -1.42
C LEU A 29 0.69 -13.58 -1.93
N ARG A 30 -0.02 -14.71 -1.86
CA ARG A 30 -1.44 -14.82 -2.24
C ARG A 30 -2.34 -13.93 -1.37
N GLU A 31 -2.11 -13.91 -0.06
CA GLU A 31 -2.88 -13.07 0.87
C GLU A 31 -2.67 -11.58 0.57
N ARG A 32 -1.42 -11.14 0.33
CA ARG A 32 -1.12 -9.76 -0.04
C ARG A 32 -1.73 -9.38 -1.38
N ALA A 33 -1.54 -10.22 -2.39
CA ALA A 33 -2.12 -10.02 -3.71
C ALA A 33 -3.64 -9.85 -3.65
N ARG A 34 -4.34 -10.71 -2.88
CA ARG A 34 -5.79 -10.58 -2.66
C ARG A 34 -6.19 -9.30 -1.96
N ARG A 35 -5.40 -8.84 -0.98
CA ARG A 35 -5.68 -7.60 -0.26
C ARG A 35 -5.54 -6.37 -1.16
N ILE A 36 -4.55 -6.37 -2.04
CA ILE A 36 -4.24 -5.25 -2.93
C ILE A 36 -5.12 -5.29 -4.20
N GLY A 37 -5.52 -6.50 -4.63
CA GLY A 37 -6.15 -6.72 -5.94
C GLY A 37 -5.17 -6.85 -7.11
N ALA A 38 -3.86 -6.96 -6.82
CA ALA A 38 -2.81 -7.08 -7.83
C ALA A 38 -2.55 -8.55 -8.21
N PHE A 39 -3.50 -9.16 -8.94
CA PHE A 39 -3.37 -10.51 -9.50
C PHE A 39 -4.42 -10.76 -10.58
N ARG A 40 -4.23 -11.85 -11.33
CA ARG A 40 -5.23 -12.39 -12.24
C ARG A 40 -5.59 -13.81 -11.84
N GLU A 41 -6.86 -14.16 -12.03
CA GLU A 41 -7.38 -15.48 -11.70
C GLU A 41 -8.14 -16.06 -12.90
N ILE A 42 -7.81 -17.31 -13.25
CA ILE A 42 -8.53 -18.11 -14.24
C ILE A 42 -8.91 -19.42 -13.57
N GLY A 43 -10.21 -19.63 -13.34
CA GLY A 43 -10.72 -20.76 -12.56
C GLY A 43 -10.24 -20.70 -11.12
N LYS A 44 -9.40 -21.67 -10.71
CA LYS A 44 -8.76 -21.73 -9.38
C LYS A 44 -7.29 -21.29 -9.40
N ALA A 45 -6.75 -20.98 -10.59
CA ALA A 45 -5.34 -20.67 -10.77
C ALA A 45 -5.14 -19.15 -10.69
N MET A 46 -4.23 -18.74 -9.82
CA MET A 46 -3.76 -17.35 -9.69
C MET A 46 -2.40 -17.20 -10.37
N PHE A 47 -2.22 -16.11 -11.10
CA PHE A 47 -0.94 -15.71 -11.68
C PHE A 47 -0.78 -14.20 -11.64
N PHE A 48 0.45 -13.77 -11.82
CA PHE A 48 0.87 -12.38 -11.85
C PHE A 48 1.43 -12.07 -13.23
N MET A 49 0.97 -10.97 -13.80
CA MET A 49 1.71 -10.31 -14.86
C MET A 49 2.78 -9.38 -14.26
N PRO A 50 3.78 -8.97 -15.03
CA PRO A 50 4.82 -8.05 -14.54
C PRO A 50 4.25 -6.81 -13.86
N GLU A 51 3.15 -6.24 -14.39
CA GLU A 51 2.50 -5.06 -13.82
C GLU A 51 1.89 -5.33 -12.44
N ASP A 52 1.36 -6.55 -12.23
CA ASP A 52 0.81 -6.96 -10.94
C ASP A 52 1.91 -7.07 -9.87
N ILE A 53 3.10 -7.55 -10.28
CA ILE A 53 4.27 -7.66 -9.39
C ILE A 53 4.76 -6.27 -8.99
N GLU A 54 4.84 -5.35 -9.95
CA GLU A 54 5.20 -3.94 -9.68
C GLU A 54 4.22 -3.29 -8.69
N ALA A 55 2.92 -3.45 -8.92
CA ALA A 55 1.90 -2.93 -8.01
C ALA A 55 2.01 -3.54 -6.59
N LEU A 56 2.33 -4.84 -6.50
CA LEU A 56 2.52 -5.53 -5.23
C LEU A 56 3.74 -4.98 -4.47
N LEU A 57 4.84 -4.70 -5.19
CA LEU A 57 6.05 -4.10 -4.61
C LEU A 57 5.82 -2.63 -4.21
N GLU A 58 5.09 -1.86 -5.02
CA GLU A 58 4.74 -0.47 -4.71
C GLU A 58 3.92 -0.39 -3.43
N ALA A 59 2.87 -1.22 -3.32
CA ALA A 59 2.04 -1.30 -2.12
C ALA A 59 2.79 -1.84 -0.90
N ALA A 60 3.90 -2.56 -1.09
CA ALA A 60 4.76 -3.02 -0.01
C ALA A 60 5.70 -1.94 0.52
N LYS A 61 5.83 -0.80 -0.17
CA LYS A 61 6.61 0.33 0.35
C LYS A 61 5.98 0.80 1.68
N PRO A 62 6.76 0.94 2.75
CA PRO A 62 6.24 1.48 3.99
C PRO A 62 5.75 2.90 3.71
N ALA A 63 4.47 3.16 3.99
CA ALA A 63 3.94 4.51 3.93
C ALA A 63 4.82 5.39 4.83
N GLN A 64 5.34 6.49 4.29
CA GLN A 64 6.01 7.49 5.11
C GLN A 64 5.01 7.94 6.15
N LYS A 65 5.30 7.64 7.43
CA LYS A 65 4.47 8.11 8.53
C LYS A 65 4.38 9.63 8.35
N PRO A 66 3.17 10.24 8.29
CA PRO A 66 3.10 11.69 8.23
C PRO A 66 3.94 12.22 9.40
N PRO A 67 4.74 13.28 9.19
CA PRO A 67 5.55 13.83 10.26
C PRO A 67 4.62 14.03 11.44
N THR A 68 4.91 13.35 12.56
CA THR A 68 4.23 13.64 13.82
C THR A 68 4.41 15.12 14.04
N LEU A 69 3.33 15.90 13.97
CA LEU A 69 3.36 17.33 14.27
C LEU A 69 3.99 17.45 15.65
N SER A 70 5.25 17.86 15.69
CA SER A 70 5.95 18.14 16.93
C SER A 70 5.18 19.25 17.61
N ALA A 71 5.05 19.19 18.95
CA ALA A 71 4.40 20.24 19.74
C ALA A 71 4.96 21.66 19.44
N ASN A 72 6.16 21.75 18.85
CA ASN A 72 6.81 22.99 18.45
C ASN A 72 6.33 23.57 17.09
N GLN A 73 5.39 22.95 16.38
CA GLN A 73 4.88 23.46 15.09
C GLN A 73 3.55 24.21 15.21
N TRP A 74 3.07 24.46 16.43
CA TRP A 74 1.90 25.31 16.66
C TRP A 74 2.24 26.76 16.31
N THR A 75 1.62 27.29 15.26
CA THR A 75 1.86 28.66 14.80
C THR A 75 0.79 29.63 15.30
N ASP A 76 1.07 30.93 15.27
CA ASP A 76 0.07 31.96 15.56
C ASP A 76 -1.17 31.86 14.66
N LYS A 77 -1.00 31.33 13.44
CA LYS A 77 -2.10 31.08 12.50
C LYS A 77 -3.04 29.98 13.03
N ASP A 78 -2.49 28.95 13.67
CA ASP A 78 -3.29 27.88 14.28
C ASP A 78 -4.07 28.40 15.50
N THR A 79 -3.44 29.29 16.29
CA THR A 79 -4.12 30.00 17.38
C THR A 79 -5.30 30.85 16.87
N ALA A 80 -5.11 31.58 15.77
CA ALA A 80 -6.16 32.40 15.17
C ALA A 80 -7.33 31.55 14.65
N ASN A 81 -7.03 30.43 14.00
CA ASN A 81 -8.02 29.48 13.49
C ASN A 81 -8.82 28.82 14.63
N LEU A 82 -8.16 28.47 15.73
CA LEU A 82 -8.83 27.90 16.91
C LEU A 82 -9.78 28.92 17.55
N ARG A 83 -9.36 30.18 17.69
CA ARG A 83 -10.21 31.25 18.22
C ARG A 83 -11.44 31.48 17.34
N ALA A 84 -11.25 31.54 16.02
CA ALA A 84 -12.35 31.74 15.08
C ALA A 84 -13.39 30.60 15.16
N THR A 85 -12.93 29.35 15.26
CA THR A 85 -13.81 28.18 15.39
C THR A 85 -14.57 28.15 16.72
N LEU A 86 -13.94 28.53 17.84
CA LEU A 86 -14.61 28.63 19.14
C LEU A 86 -15.70 29.72 19.14
N ILE A 87 -15.39 30.91 18.61
CA ILE A 87 -16.35 32.02 18.51
C ILE A 87 -17.55 31.63 17.62
N ALA A 88 -17.29 30.98 16.47
CA ALA A 88 -18.35 30.50 15.59
C ALA A 88 -19.24 29.42 16.26
N ARG A 89 -18.65 28.61 17.14
CA ARG A 89 -19.37 27.58 17.90
C ARG A 89 -20.23 28.17 19.02
N GLU A 90 -19.76 29.20 19.71
CA GLU A 90 -20.54 29.91 20.72
C GLU A 90 -21.73 30.66 20.12
N ARG A 91 -21.55 31.29 18.94
CA ARG A 91 -22.63 32.01 18.23
C ARG A 91 -23.74 31.11 17.66
N ARG A 92 -23.53 29.79 17.64
CA ARG A 92 -24.53 28.80 17.19
C ARG A 92 -25.41 28.27 18.32
N LYS A 93 -25.12 28.63 19.57
CA LYS A 93 -25.99 28.38 20.73
C LYS A 93 -26.88 29.60 20.98
#